data_AF-A0A849TLD5-F1
#
_entry.id   AF-A0A849TLD5-F1
#
_cell.length_a   1.000
_cell.length_b   1.000
_cell.length_c   1.000
_cell.angle_alpha   90.00
_cell.angle_beta   90.00
_cell.angle_gamma   90.00
#
_symmetry.space_group_name_H-M   'P 1'
#
loop_
_entity.id
_entity.type
_entity.pdbx_description
1 polymer ?
#
loop_
_entity_poly.entity_id
_entity_poly.type
_entity_poly.pdbx_seq_one_letter_code
_entity_poly.pdbx_strand_id
1 'polypeptide(L)'
;MVRSDAETEIRTAVVERLRLLRPNARICHEVNSGSFGPNRFDVVAVDEAEIIAVEIKSAKDKMDRAPKQIKSMLAVAHHTIIAIHECHLIEQETNVHAAGYCRTDGKHYLLEPPPEAAGATVWVYPERWRSPFGENGWKSPELRHQRALQSGALHLLWRAELATLCDELLVSRGPRSTMPQMINALWWHANGHELTRGICRALRRRKFAEADEPMRCNVPRYAAAEMLGV
;
A
#
# COMPACT_ATOMS: atom_id res chain seq x y z
N MET A 1 -20.06 -1.19 -8.74
CA MET A 1 -20.38 -1.83 -7.45
C MET A 1 -20.44 -0.72 -6.42
N VAL A 2 -21.52 -0.62 -5.65
CA VAL A 2 -21.66 0.42 -4.62
C VAL A 2 -20.93 -0.06 -3.37
N ARG A 3 -19.94 0.70 -2.89
CA ARG A 3 -19.27 0.43 -1.61
C ARG A 3 -20.25 0.65 -0.47
N SER A 4 -20.09 -0.08 0.63
CA SER A 4 -20.88 0.22 1.84
C SER A 4 -20.44 1.54 2.46
N ASP A 5 -21.34 2.22 3.18
CA ASP A 5 -21.00 3.47 3.88
C ASP A 5 -19.84 3.26 4.87
N ALA A 6 -19.86 2.14 5.60
CA ALA A 6 -18.82 1.77 6.56
C ALA A 6 -17.44 1.54 5.92
N GLU A 7 -17.39 1.02 4.68
CA GLU A 7 -16.15 0.89 3.92
C GLU A 7 -15.71 2.26 3.37
N THR A 8 -16.66 3.07 2.90
CA THR A 8 -16.40 4.39 2.32
C THR A 8 -15.81 5.36 3.34
N GLU A 9 -16.28 5.31 4.58
CA GLU A 9 -15.81 6.16 5.67
C GLU A 9 -14.33 5.91 5.99
N ILE A 10 -13.97 4.66 6.32
CA ILE A 10 -12.57 4.30 6.60
C ILE A 10 -11.67 4.52 5.38
N ARG A 11 -12.16 4.25 4.16
CA ARG A 11 -11.41 4.47 2.92
C ARG A 11 -11.09 5.94 2.69
N THR A 12 -12.05 6.83 2.91
CA THR A 12 -11.84 8.28 2.83
C THR A 12 -10.74 8.71 3.79
N ALA A 13 -10.81 8.25 5.04
CA ALA A 13 -9.80 8.56 6.05
C ALA A 13 -8.40 7.99 5.71
N VAL A 14 -8.32 6.78 5.14
CA VAL A 14 -7.06 6.22 4.58
C VAL A 14 -6.50 7.14 3.50
N VAL A 15 -7.32 7.55 2.53
CA VAL A 15 -6.88 8.38 1.40
C VAL A 15 -6.38 9.73 1.89
N GLU A 16 -7.12 10.42 2.76
CA GLU A 16 -6.72 11.68 3.36
C GLU A 16 -5.37 11.56 4.08
N ARG A 17 -5.19 10.49 4.87
CA ARG A 17 -3.93 10.24 5.55
C ARG A 17 -2.77 10.00 4.58
N LEU A 18 -2.99 9.20 3.53
CA LEU A 18 -1.97 8.96 2.50
C LEU A 18 -1.58 10.25 1.78
N ARG A 19 -2.52 11.19 1.55
CA ARG A 19 -2.20 12.51 0.97
C ARG A 19 -1.29 13.34 1.85
N LEU A 20 -1.53 13.34 3.16
CA LEU A 20 -0.69 14.07 4.09
C LEU A 20 0.74 13.49 4.12
N LEU A 21 0.85 12.16 4.05
CA LEU A 21 2.13 11.47 4.15
C LEU A 21 2.93 11.44 2.84
N ARG A 22 2.23 11.36 1.71
CA ARG A 22 2.80 11.24 0.36
C ARG A 22 2.00 12.14 -0.60
N PRO A 23 2.17 13.47 -0.52
CA PRO A 23 1.40 14.40 -1.34
C PRO A 23 1.65 14.23 -2.85
N ASN A 24 2.81 13.68 -3.23
CA ASN A 24 3.18 13.42 -4.62
C ASN A 24 2.80 12.02 -5.10
N ALA A 25 2.35 11.13 -4.20
CA ALA A 25 1.92 9.80 -4.59
C ALA A 25 0.58 9.87 -5.32
N ARG A 26 0.47 9.02 -6.33
CA ARG A 26 -0.80 8.73 -6.98
C ARG A 26 -1.57 7.71 -6.15
N ILE A 27 -2.81 8.03 -5.81
CA ILE A 27 -3.70 7.11 -5.10
C ILE A 27 -4.50 6.32 -6.14
N CYS A 28 -4.38 5.00 -6.07
CA CYS A 28 -5.03 4.04 -6.96
C CYS A 28 -5.90 3.11 -6.13
N HIS A 29 -7.12 2.83 -6.60
CA HIS A 29 -8.04 1.93 -5.93
C HIS A 29 -8.11 0.59 -6.66
N GLU A 30 -8.40 -0.46 -5.91
CA GLU A 30 -8.71 -1.78 -6.47
C GLU A 30 -7.59 -2.32 -7.39
N VAL A 31 -6.34 -2.30 -6.91
CA VAL A 31 -5.15 -2.72 -7.68
C VAL A 31 -4.92 -4.22 -7.56
N ASN A 32 -4.86 -4.95 -8.67
CA ASN A 32 -4.59 -6.38 -8.64
C ASN A 32 -3.17 -6.67 -8.13
N SER A 33 -3.06 -7.62 -7.19
CA SER A 33 -1.79 -8.11 -6.63
C SER A 33 -0.89 -8.84 -7.64
N GLY A 34 -1.47 -9.20 -8.79
CA GLY A 34 -0.76 -9.75 -9.94
C GLY A 34 -1.69 -9.89 -11.13
N SER A 35 -1.14 -10.07 -12.34
CA SER A 35 -1.94 -10.22 -13.56
C SER A 35 -3.00 -11.36 -13.51
N PHE A 36 -2.78 -12.38 -12.67
CA PHE A 36 -3.73 -13.47 -12.42
C PHE A 36 -3.97 -13.71 -10.91
N GLY A 37 -3.60 -12.74 -10.06
CA GLY A 37 -3.73 -12.88 -8.62
C GLY A 37 -5.20 -12.78 -8.19
N PRO A 38 -5.69 -13.62 -7.24
CA PRO A 38 -7.07 -13.54 -6.77
C PRO A 38 -7.33 -12.32 -5.87
N ASN A 39 -6.26 -11.66 -5.42
CA ASN A 39 -6.32 -10.58 -4.44
C ASN A 39 -6.17 -9.24 -5.14
N ARG A 40 -6.98 -8.29 -4.69
CA ARG A 40 -6.99 -6.91 -5.12
C ARG A 40 -6.81 -6.04 -3.89
N PHE A 41 -5.87 -5.11 -3.94
CA PHE A 41 -5.60 -4.18 -2.86
C PHE A 41 -6.62 -3.06 -2.91
N ASP A 42 -7.18 -2.71 -1.76
CA ASP A 42 -8.23 -1.69 -1.70
C ASP A 42 -7.69 -0.33 -2.13
N VAL A 43 -6.56 0.09 -1.56
CA VAL A 43 -5.89 1.36 -1.87
C VAL A 43 -4.39 1.15 -2.00
N VAL A 44 -3.79 1.78 -3.01
CA VAL A 44 -2.34 1.83 -3.19
C VAL A 44 -1.91 3.27 -3.44
N ALA A 45 -0.95 3.75 -2.65
CA ALA A 45 -0.23 4.99 -2.94
C ALA A 45 1.06 4.65 -3.69
N VAL A 46 1.23 5.22 -4.89
CA VAL A 46 2.40 5.01 -5.74
C VAL A 46 3.14 6.33 -5.93
N ASP A 47 4.33 6.46 -5.34
CA ASP A 47 5.23 7.59 -5.53
C ASP A 47 6.25 7.30 -6.66
N GLU A 48 7.31 8.09 -6.83
CA GLU A 48 8.36 7.87 -7.82
C GLU A 48 9.17 6.58 -7.60
N ALA A 49 9.37 6.21 -6.35
CA ALA A 49 10.20 5.08 -5.94
C ALA A 49 9.64 4.36 -4.69
N GLU A 50 8.36 4.53 -4.40
CA GLU A 50 7.73 3.93 -3.22
C GLU A 50 6.31 3.44 -3.55
N ILE A 51 5.91 2.36 -2.87
CA ILE A 51 4.57 1.77 -2.97
C ILE A 51 4.12 1.46 -1.55
N ILE A 52 3.00 2.06 -1.14
CA ILE A 52 2.28 1.75 0.09
C ILE A 52 0.98 1.06 -0.32
N ALA A 53 0.83 -0.20 0.06
CA ALA A 53 -0.40 -0.95 -0.15
C ALA A 53 -1.22 -0.99 1.14
N VAL A 54 -2.50 -0.70 1.03
CA VAL A 54 -3.45 -0.65 2.15
C VAL A 54 -4.62 -1.58 1.86
N GLU A 55 -4.88 -2.49 2.79
CA GLU A 55 -6.10 -3.28 2.88
C GLU A 55 -7.02 -2.67 3.94
N ILE A 56 -8.32 -2.64 3.66
CA ILE A 56 -9.34 -2.04 4.50
C ILE A 56 -10.26 -3.14 5.04
N LYS A 57 -10.56 -3.07 6.34
CA LYS A 57 -11.54 -3.92 7.03
C LYS A 57 -12.51 -3.02 7.79
N SER A 58 -13.66 -2.76 7.17
CA SER A 58 -14.77 -2.02 7.76
C SER A 58 -15.37 -2.79 8.94
N ALA A 59 -16.29 -2.15 9.67
CA ALA A 59 -16.98 -2.78 10.80
C ALA A 59 -17.76 -4.07 10.44
N LYS A 60 -18.09 -4.26 9.15
CA LYS A 60 -18.89 -5.39 8.66
C LYS A 60 -18.03 -6.51 8.08
N ASP A 61 -16.73 -6.29 7.92
CA ASP A 61 -15.84 -7.27 7.29
C ASP A 61 -15.46 -8.41 8.23
N LYS A 62 -14.98 -9.51 7.63
CA LYS A 62 -14.33 -10.60 8.34
C LYS A 62 -12.81 -10.48 8.21
N MET A 63 -12.10 -10.93 9.24
CA MET A 63 -10.64 -10.93 9.28
C MET A 63 -9.99 -12.18 8.68
N ASP A 64 -10.77 -13.22 8.40
CA ASP A 64 -10.31 -14.54 7.90
C ASP A 64 -9.45 -14.48 6.63
N ARG A 65 -9.71 -13.51 5.73
CA ARG A 65 -8.93 -13.32 4.49
C ARG A 65 -7.72 -12.42 4.66
N ALA A 66 -7.63 -11.65 5.74
CA ALA A 66 -6.59 -10.66 5.96
C ALA A 66 -5.16 -11.23 5.86
N PRO A 67 -4.84 -12.42 6.44
CA PRO A 67 -3.47 -12.95 6.38
C PRO A 67 -2.98 -13.19 4.95
N LYS A 68 -3.86 -13.70 4.08
CA LYS A 68 -3.53 -13.95 2.67
C LYS A 68 -3.35 -12.65 1.89
N GLN A 69 -4.17 -11.64 2.18
CA GLN A 69 -4.10 -10.32 1.54
C GLN A 69 -2.82 -9.59 1.96
N ILE A 70 -2.49 -9.61 3.26
CA ILE A 70 -1.23 -9.08 3.81
C ILE A 70 -0.03 -9.76 3.15
N LYS A 71 -0.02 -11.09 3.08
CA LYS A 71 1.06 -11.84 2.41
C LYS A 71 1.23 -11.41 0.94
N SER A 72 0.15 -11.17 0.22
CA SER A 72 0.21 -10.67 -1.16
C SER A 72 0.77 -9.25 -1.25
N MET A 73 0.39 -8.35 -0.34
CA MET A 73 0.93 -6.98 -0.29
C MET A 73 2.42 -6.96 0.08
N LEU A 74 2.83 -7.77 1.06
CA LEU A 74 4.23 -7.89 1.49
C LEU A 74 5.15 -8.39 0.37
N ALA A 75 4.62 -9.14 -0.59
CA ALA A 75 5.40 -9.64 -1.73
C ALA A 75 5.69 -8.58 -2.79
N VAL A 76 5.00 -7.42 -2.76
CA VAL A 76 5.01 -6.45 -3.87
C VAL A 76 5.17 -4.99 -3.47
N ALA A 77 4.99 -4.64 -2.19
CA ALA A 77 5.03 -3.25 -1.71
C ALA A 77 6.18 -3.01 -0.72
N HIS A 78 6.56 -1.73 -0.54
CA HIS A 78 7.53 -1.33 0.49
C HIS A 78 6.90 -1.33 1.88
N HIS A 79 5.63 -0.93 1.91
CA HIS A 79 4.81 -0.83 3.11
C HIS A 79 3.50 -1.54 2.88
N THR A 80 3.12 -2.35 3.87
CA THR A 80 1.84 -3.05 3.91
C THR A 80 1.12 -2.59 5.15
N ILE A 81 -0.06 -2.03 4.93
CA ILE A 81 -0.89 -1.47 5.98
C ILE A 81 -2.24 -2.18 5.95
N ILE A 82 -2.75 -2.51 7.12
CA ILE A 82 -4.13 -2.94 7.28
C ILE A 82 -4.87 -1.92 8.13
N ALA A 83 -5.85 -1.26 7.51
CA ALA A 83 -6.75 -0.31 8.12
C ALA A 83 -7.99 -1.06 8.63
N ILE A 84 -8.10 -1.23 9.94
CA ILE A 84 -9.22 -1.98 10.56
C ILE A 84 -10.12 -1.04 11.35
N HIS A 85 -11.42 -1.32 11.34
CA HIS A 85 -12.35 -0.72 12.29
C HIS A 85 -12.08 -1.23 13.73
N GLU A 86 -12.29 -0.39 14.74
CA GLU A 86 -11.98 -0.69 16.14
C GLU A 86 -12.76 -1.88 16.72
N CYS A 87 -13.88 -2.26 16.09
CA CYS A 87 -14.64 -3.46 16.48
C CYS A 87 -13.88 -4.77 16.23
N HIS A 88 -12.80 -4.74 15.44
CA HIS A 88 -11.94 -5.89 15.20
C HIS A 88 -10.85 -6.05 16.27
N LEU A 89 -10.70 -5.07 17.17
CA LEU A 89 -9.75 -5.19 18.28
C LEU A 89 -10.22 -6.26 19.26
N ILE A 90 -9.22 -6.96 19.81
CA ILE A 90 -9.44 -7.99 20.81
C ILE A 90 -8.98 -7.49 22.18
N GLU A 91 -9.72 -7.86 23.22
CA GLU A 91 -9.32 -7.55 24.59
C GLU A 91 -8.25 -8.53 25.06
N GLN A 92 -7.18 -7.99 25.62
CA GLN A 92 -6.12 -8.75 26.22
C GLN A 92 -5.93 -8.30 27.68
N GLU A 93 -6.03 -9.25 28.60
CA GLU A 93 -5.75 -9.01 30.02
C GLU A 93 -4.26 -8.61 30.16
N THR A 94 -4.01 -7.56 30.94
CA THR A 94 -2.68 -6.96 31.13
C THR A 94 -2.54 -6.41 32.55
N ASN A 95 -1.42 -5.76 32.85
CA ASN A 95 -1.18 -5.13 34.15
C ASN A 95 -1.65 -3.66 34.18
N VAL A 96 -1.76 -3.11 35.39
CA VAL A 96 -2.20 -1.73 35.66
C VAL A 96 -1.37 -0.66 34.92
N HIS A 97 -0.11 -0.93 34.63
CA HIS A 97 0.77 0.03 33.97
C HIS A 97 0.61 0.04 32.45
N ALA A 98 0.02 -0.98 31.84
CA ALA A 98 -0.13 -1.08 30.38
C ALA A 98 -1.59 -0.93 29.90
N ALA A 99 -2.56 -1.08 30.81
CA ALA A 99 -3.97 -1.09 30.45
C ALA A 99 -4.48 0.24 29.88
N GLY A 100 -5.40 0.11 28.91
CA GLY A 100 -6.23 1.21 28.44
C GLY A 100 -7.43 1.47 29.36
N TYR A 101 -7.93 0.44 30.05
CA TYR A 101 -9.04 0.55 31.00
C TYR A 101 -9.05 -0.60 32.02
N CYS A 102 -9.82 -0.41 33.09
CA CYS A 102 -10.10 -1.42 34.12
C CYS A 102 -11.58 -1.77 34.11
N ARG A 103 -11.91 -3.05 34.26
CA ARG A 103 -13.30 -3.53 34.39
C ARG A 103 -13.74 -3.55 35.85
N THR A 104 -15.04 -3.72 36.07
CA THR A 104 -15.65 -3.78 37.40
C THR A 104 -15.16 -4.96 38.25
N ASP A 105 -14.57 -5.98 37.64
CA ASP A 105 -13.91 -7.12 38.29
C ASP A 105 -12.48 -6.81 38.78
N GLY A 106 -11.99 -5.58 38.58
CA GLY A 106 -10.64 -5.15 38.96
C GLY A 106 -9.56 -5.58 37.97
N LYS A 107 -9.92 -6.22 36.86
CA LYS A 107 -8.95 -6.64 35.83
C LYS A 107 -8.65 -5.52 34.84
N HIS A 108 -7.42 -5.51 34.38
CA HIS A 108 -6.83 -4.49 33.52
C HIS A 108 -6.72 -5.02 32.10
N TYR A 109 -7.17 -4.25 31.11
CA TYR A 109 -7.23 -4.69 29.71
C TYR A 109 -6.58 -3.68 28.76
N LEU A 110 -5.98 -4.22 27.69
CA LEU A 110 -5.54 -3.48 26.51
C LEU A 110 -6.29 -4.02 25.29
N LEU A 111 -6.61 -3.13 24.35
CA LEU A 111 -7.14 -3.52 23.05
C LEU A 111 -6.00 -3.69 22.06
N GLU A 112 -5.85 -4.89 21.52
CA GLU A 112 -4.83 -5.22 20.54
C GLU A 112 -5.44 -5.56 19.17
N PRO A 113 -4.70 -5.34 18.07
CA PRO A 113 -5.07 -5.87 16.77
C PRO A 113 -5.23 -7.41 16.82
N PRO A 114 -6.16 -7.96 16.04
CA PRO A 114 -6.34 -9.41 16.00
C PRO A 114 -5.13 -10.08 15.32
N PRO A 115 -4.79 -11.35 15.66
CA PRO A 115 -3.65 -12.07 15.09
C PRO A 115 -3.64 -12.12 13.56
N GLU A 116 -4.81 -12.07 12.93
CA GLU A 116 -5.00 -12.05 11.48
C GLU A 116 -4.39 -10.81 10.80
N ALA A 117 -4.16 -9.74 11.57
CA ALA A 117 -3.51 -8.52 11.10
C ALA A 117 -1.97 -8.57 11.19
N ALA A 118 -1.41 -9.68 11.70
CA ALA A 118 0.04 -9.82 11.89
C ALA A 118 0.84 -9.67 10.59
N GLY A 119 2.02 -9.06 10.70
CA GLY A 119 2.94 -8.82 9.58
C GLY A 119 2.67 -7.53 8.78
N ALA A 120 1.53 -6.88 9.01
CA ALA A 120 1.25 -5.54 8.49
C ALA A 120 1.43 -4.47 9.57
N THR A 121 1.64 -3.21 9.14
CA THR A 121 1.40 -2.07 10.03
C THR A 121 -0.10 -1.93 10.21
N VAL A 122 -0.59 -2.01 11.44
CA VAL A 122 -2.02 -1.87 11.74
C VAL A 122 -2.35 -0.40 11.96
N TRP A 123 -3.41 0.07 11.30
CA TRP A 123 -4.06 1.32 11.64
C TRP A 123 -5.50 1.05 12.05
N VAL A 124 -5.94 1.70 13.12
CA VAL A 124 -7.27 1.50 13.70
C VAL A 124 -8.13 2.74 13.49
N TYR A 125 -9.26 2.55 12.84
CA TYR A 125 -10.30 3.55 12.62
C TYR A 125 -11.49 3.35 13.57
N PRO A 126 -12.10 4.42 14.12
CA PRO A 126 -11.64 5.81 14.09
C PRO A 126 -10.39 6.01 14.94
N GLU A 127 -9.60 7.04 14.65
CA GLU A 127 -8.41 7.36 15.43
C GLU A 127 -8.79 7.99 16.77
N ARG A 128 -8.41 7.35 17.88
CA ARG A 128 -8.72 7.76 19.24
C ARG A 128 -7.56 7.38 20.16
N TRP A 129 -7.43 8.11 21.26
CA TRP A 129 -6.51 7.76 22.34
C TRP A 129 -7.00 6.49 23.05
N ARG A 130 -6.18 5.43 23.07
CA ARG A 130 -6.58 4.11 23.60
C ARG A 130 -5.72 3.61 24.76
N SER A 131 -4.45 3.97 24.80
CA SER A 131 -3.56 3.63 25.92
C SER A 131 -2.52 4.71 26.13
N PRO A 132 -2.12 5.02 27.38
CA PRO A 132 -1.01 5.92 27.65
C PRO A 132 0.34 5.43 27.09
N PHE A 133 0.48 4.13 26.78
CA PHE A 133 1.71 3.51 26.28
C PHE A 133 1.55 2.84 24.91
N GLY A 134 0.32 2.67 24.42
CA GLY A 134 0.06 2.20 23.07
C GLY A 134 0.41 3.28 22.06
N GLU A 135 0.97 2.89 20.92
CA GLU A 135 1.09 3.79 19.77
C GLU A 135 -0.32 4.11 19.27
N ASN A 136 -0.86 5.21 19.80
CA ASN A 136 -2.15 5.73 19.40
C ASN A 136 -1.98 6.40 18.04
N GLY A 137 -2.48 5.77 16.99
CA GLY A 137 -2.64 6.40 15.69
C GLY A 137 -1.84 5.78 14.56
N TRP A 138 -1.92 6.40 13.40
CA TRP A 138 -1.27 5.91 12.19
C TRP A 138 0.27 5.93 12.34
N LYS A 139 0.85 4.73 12.42
CA LYS A 139 2.26 4.41 12.15
C LYS A 139 2.75 4.99 10.85
N SER A 140 3.23 6.24 10.80
CA SER A 140 3.75 6.83 9.56
C SER A 140 4.89 5.97 9.01
N PRO A 141 4.72 5.33 7.83
CA PRO A 141 5.78 4.53 7.26
C PRO A 141 6.99 5.40 6.94
N GLU A 142 8.15 5.01 7.44
CA GLU A 142 9.44 5.61 7.10
C GLU A 142 9.62 5.63 5.58
N LEU A 143 10.16 6.72 5.04
CA LEU A 143 10.45 6.85 3.61
C LEU A 143 11.51 5.82 3.18
N ARG A 144 11.21 5.01 2.16
CA ARG A 144 12.09 3.93 1.69
C ARG A 144 12.57 4.10 0.24
N HIS A 145 12.87 5.33 -0.17
CA HIS A 145 13.23 5.64 -1.57
C HIS A 145 14.50 4.95 -2.10
N GLN A 146 15.39 4.51 -1.21
CA GLN A 146 16.64 3.81 -1.56
C GLN A 146 16.53 2.29 -1.43
N ARG A 147 15.37 1.77 -1.02
CA ARG A 147 15.14 0.33 -0.92
C ARG A 147 14.53 -0.18 -2.23
N ALA A 148 15.03 -1.29 -2.74
CA ALA A 148 14.39 -1.95 -3.87
C ALA A 148 13.01 -2.51 -3.48
N LEU A 149 12.07 -2.47 -4.42
CA LEU A 149 10.82 -3.23 -4.32
C LEU A 149 11.09 -4.72 -4.15
N GLN A 150 10.10 -5.38 -3.54
CA GLN A 150 10.11 -6.82 -3.36
C GLN A 150 10.04 -7.55 -4.70
N SER A 151 10.53 -8.79 -4.74
CA SER A 151 10.68 -9.50 -6.02
C SER A 151 9.35 -9.78 -6.74
N GLY A 152 8.25 -9.83 -6.00
CA GLY A 152 6.92 -9.97 -6.56
C GLY A 152 6.40 -8.74 -7.29
N ALA A 153 7.02 -7.55 -7.13
CA ALA A 153 6.46 -6.29 -7.61
C ALA A 153 6.31 -6.21 -9.14
N LEU A 154 7.14 -6.93 -9.91
CA LEU A 154 6.97 -7.01 -11.36
C LEU A 154 5.65 -7.67 -11.77
N HIS A 155 5.03 -8.49 -10.91
CA HIS A 155 3.73 -9.08 -11.19
C HIS A 155 2.59 -8.07 -11.16
N LEU A 156 2.78 -6.90 -10.55
CA LEU A 156 1.81 -5.80 -10.58
C LEU A 156 1.62 -5.26 -12.00
N LEU A 157 2.62 -5.41 -12.87
CA LEU A 157 2.59 -4.90 -14.23
C LEU A 157 1.81 -5.84 -15.16
N TRP A 158 1.04 -5.24 -16.06
CA TRP A 158 0.43 -5.94 -17.17
C TRP A 158 1.48 -6.27 -18.23
N ARG A 159 1.14 -7.22 -19.10
CA ARG A 159 2.02 -7.66 -20.18
C ARG A 159 2.59 -6.51 -21.01
N ALA A 160 1.74 -5.56 -21.42
CA ALA A 160 2.18 -4.42 -22.24
C ALA A 160 3.14 -3.50 -21.46
N GLU A 161 2.91 -3.30 -20.17
CA GLU A 161 3.76 -2.47 -19.31
C GLU A 161 5.11 -3.15 -19.04
N LEU A 162 5.14 -4.48 -18.86
CA LEU A 162 6.39 -5.23 -18.80
C LEU A 162 7.18 -5.11 -20.10
N ALA A 163 6.51 -5.21 -21.25
CA ALA A 163 7.16 -5.04 -22.55
C ALA A 163 7.77 -3.64 -22.68
N THR A 164 7.02 -2.58 -22.32
CA THR A 164 7.53 -1.21 -22.27
C THR A 164 8.70 -1.07 -21.30
N LEU A 165 8.67 -1.71 -20.13
CA LEU A 165 9.77 -1.65 -19.17
C LEU A 165 11.04 -2.33 -19.70
N CYS A 166 10.91 -3.48 -20.38
CA CYS A 166 12.04 -4.11 -21.08
C CYS A 166 12.64 -3.15 -22.11
N ASP A 167 11.80 -2.48 -22.91
CA ASP A 167 12.24 -1.55 -23.95
C ASP A 167 12.94 -0.31 -23.32
N GLU A 168 12.37 0.27 -22.25
CA GLU A 168 12.94 1.41 -21.51
C GLU A 168 14.30 1.09 -20.88
N LEU A 169 14.51 -0.17 -20.45
CA LEU A 169 15.75 -0.64 -19.82
C LEU A 169 16.71 -1.36 -20.79
N LEU A 170 16.43 -1.34 -22.09
CA LEU A 170 17.23 -1.99 -23.13
C LEU A 170 17.43 -3.51 -22.88
N VAL A 171 16.46 -4.16 -22.22
CA VAL A 171 16.46 -5.60 -21.98
C VAL A 171 15.81 -6.30 -23.18
N SER A 172 16.59 -7.11 -23.89
CA SER A 172 16.13 -7.80 -25.09
C SER A 172 14.93 -8.72 -24.80
N ARG A 173 13.89 -8.62 -25.63
CA ARG A 173 12.72 -9.52 -25.63
C ARG A 173 12.34 -9.89 -27.05
N GLY A 174 11.89 -11.12 -27.23
CA GLY A 174 11.29 -11.55 -28.49
C GLY A 174 9.86 -11.00 -28.66
N PRO A 175 9.33 -10.97 -29.89
CA PRO A 175 7.96 -10.49 -30.16
C PRO A 175 6.87 -11.35 -29.48
N ARG A 176 7.20 -12.60 -29.13
CA ARG A 176 6.32 -13.56 -28.45
C ARG A 176 6.73 -13.87 -27.00
N SER A 177 7.67 -13.10 -26.42
CA SER A 177 8.14 -13.36 -25.06
C SER A 177 7.00 -13.37 -24.04
N THR A 178 6.85 -14.42 -23.25
CA THR A 178 5.82 -14.53 -22.21
C THR A 178 6.11 -13.59 -21.02
N MET A 179 5.12 -13.35 -20.15
CA MET A 179 5.37 -12.54 -18.95
C MET A 179 6.48 -13.13 -18.06
N PRO A 180 6.52 -14.44 -17.76
CA PRO A 180 7.64 -15.04 -17.02
C PRO A 180 9.00 -14.83 -17.68
N GLN A 181 9.08 -14.93 -19.01
CA GLN A 181 10.33 -14.68 -19.75
C GLN A 181 10.81 -13.23 -19.60
N MET A 182 9.90 -12.25 -19.71
CA MET A 182 10.24 -10.84 -19.53
C MET A 182 10.63 -10.53 -18.08
N ILE A 183 9.92 -11.09 -17.10
CA ILE A 183 10.24 -10.93 -15.67
C ILE A 183 11.63 -11.48 -15.37
N ASN A 184 11.96 -12.68 -15.85
CA ASN A 184 13.28 -13.27 -15.64
C ASN A 184 14.40 -12.46 -16.30
N ALA A 185 14.18 -11.97 -17.52
CA ALA A 185 15.15 -11.12 -18.21
C ALA A 185 15.40 -9.80 -17.44
N LEU A 186 14.33 -9.16 -16.96
CA LEU A 186 14.43 -7.96 -16.13
C LEU A 186 15.19 -8.23 -14.83
N TRP A 187 14.92 -9.34 -14.14
CA TRP A 187 15.65 -9.72 -12.92
C TRP A 187 17.14 -9.97 -13.16
N TRP A 188 17.49 -10.51 -14.32
CA TRP A 188 18.87 -10.83 -14.63
C TRP A 188 19.70 -9.60 -15.05
N HIS A 189 19.07 -8.63 -15.72
CA HIS A 189 19.79 -7.54 -16.37
C HIS A 189 19.61 -6.17 -15.71
N ALA A 190 18.54 -5.94 -14.96
CA ALA A 190 18.26 -4.65 -14.32
C ALA A 190 18.56 -4.70 -12.81
N ASN A 191 18.92 -3.55 -12.25
CA ASN A 191 19.13 -3.41 -10.82
C ASN A 191 17.83 -3.00 -10.08
N GLY A 192 17.84 -3.14 -8.75
CA GLY A 192 16.67 -2.84 -7.92
C GLY A 192 16.16 -1.39 -8.04
N HIS A 193 17.04 -0.42 -8.30
CA HIS A 193 16.66 0.98 -8.48
C HIS A 193 15.91 1.20 -9.80
N GLU A 194 16.41 0.64 -10.91
CA GLU A 194 15.77 0.69 -12.23
C GLU A 194 14.40 0.02 -12.20
N LEU A 195 14.31 -1.19 -11.63
CA LEU A 195 13.06 -1.92 -11.51
C LEU A 195 12.05 -1.14 -10.66
N THR A 196 12.47 -0.60 -9.52
CA THR A 196 11.59 0.15 -8.61
C THR A 196 10.98 1.38 -9.31
N ARG A 197 11.81 2.22 -9.91
CA ARG A 197 11.33 3.43 -10.60
C ARG A 197 10.54 3.10 -11.85
N GLY A 198 10.90 2.03 -12.57
CA GLY A 198 10.17 1.54 -13.74
C GLY A 198 8.75 1.07 -13.39
N ILE A 199 8.63 0.23 -12.36
CA ILE A 199 7.34 -0.27 -11.86
C ILE A 199 6.47 0.90 -11.39
N CYS A 200 7.01 1.79 -10.55
CA CYS A 200 6.27 2.94 -10.02
C CYS A 200 5.79 3.87 -11.16
N ARG A 201 6.63 4.12 -12.16
CA ARG A 201 6.27 4.93 -13.34
C ARG A 201 5.16 4.28 -14.16
N ALA A 202 5.24 2.98 -14.41
CA ALA A 202 4.20 2.26 -15.14
C ALA A 202 2.85 2.35 -14.41
N LEU A 203 2.84 2.07 -13.10
CA LEU A 203 1.64 2.18 -12.27
C LEU A 203 1.09 3.63 -12.22
N ARG A 204 1.94 4.64 -12.14
CA ARG A 204 1.53 6.06 -12.15
C ARG A 204 0.93 6.52 -13.47
N ARG A 205 1.30 5.88 -14.59
CA ARG A 205 0.75 6.16 -15.93
C ARG A 205 -0.51 5.34 -16.26
N ARG A 206 -0.74 4.21 -15.57
CA ARG A 206 -1.84 3.30 -15.87
C ARG A 206 -3.21 3.97 -15.70
N LYS A 207 -4.16 3.71 -16.60
CA LYS A 207 -5.57 4.05 -16.35
C LYS A 207 -6.20 3.00 -15.46
N PHE A 208 -6.71 3.42 -14.29
CA PHE A 208 -7.51 2.60 -13.39
C PHE A 208 -8.98 2.98 -13.50
N ALA A 209 -9.88 2.10 -13.06
CA ALA A 209 -11.30 2.43 -12.98
C ALA A 209 -11.57 3.55 -11.96
N GLU A 210 -10.81 3.53 -10.86
CA GLU A 210 -10.85 4.55 -9.82
C GLU A 210 -9.43 4.80 -9.31
N ALA A 211 -8.93 6.00 -9.58
CA ALA A 211 -7.64 6.50 -9.15
C ALA A 211 -7.59 7.99 -9.43
N ASP A 212 -6.55 8.65 -8.93
CA ASP A 212 -6.15 9.94 -9.45
C ASP A 212 -5.87 9.90 -10.95
N GLU A 213 -5.94 11.08 -11.55
CA GLU A 213 -5.51 11.29 -12.93
C GLU A 213 -4.10 10.70 -13.16
N PRO A 214 -3.90 9.98 -14.28
CA PRO A 214 -2.60 9.45 -14.63
C PRO A 214 -1.53 10.54 -14.64
N MET A 215 -0.44 10.31 -13.93
CA MET A 215 0.68 11.25 -13.89
C MET A 215 1.51 11.04 -15.16
N ARG A 216 1.45 12.02 -16.07
CA ARG A 216 2.43 12.11 -17.17
C ARG A 216 3.80 12.36 -16.53
N CYS A 217 4.85 11.75 -17.10
CA CYS A 217 6.21 11.81 -16.54
C CYS A 217 6.58 13.22 -16.06
N ASN A 218 7.18 13.31 -14.86
CA ASN A 218 7.73 14.54 -14.33
C ASN A 218 8.72 15.14 -15.33
N VAL A 219 8.38 16.30 -15.90
CA VAL A 219 9.40 17.33 -16.06
C VAL A 219 9.83 17.67 -14.63
N PRO A 220 11.12 17.66 -14.29
CA PRO A 220 11.58 18.08 -12.97
C PRO A 220 10.94 19.44 -12.65
N ARG A 221 10.32 19.59 -11.47
CA ARG A 221 9.80 20.87 -10.96
C ARG A 221 10.92 21.87 -10.59
N TYR A 222 12.02 21.86 -11.34
CA TYR A 222 13.07 22.87 -11.30
C TYR A 222 13.00 23.88 -12.46
N ALA A 223 11.98 23.81 -13.34
CA ALA A 223 11.83 24.73 -14.47
C ALA A 223 10.57 25.62 -14.43
N ALA A 224 9.90 25.73 -13.28
CA ALA A 224 8.74 26.63 -13.12
C ALA A 224 9.07 27.94 -12.39
N ALA A 225 10.31 28.12 -11.91
CA ALA A 225 10.74 29.34 -11.22
C ALA A 225 11.46 30.35 -12.14
N GLU A 226 11.74 30.02 -13.41
CA GLU A 226 12.38 30.94 -14.38
C GLU A 226 11.49 31.27 -15.59
N MET A 227 10.20 30.88 -15.59
CA MET A 227 9.25 31.24 -16.65
C MET A 227 8.15 32.22 -16.20
N LEU A 228 8.33 32.88 -15.06
CA LEU A 228 7.59 34.09 -14.70
C LEU A 228 8.60 35.19 -14.44
N GLY A 229 9.11 35.78 -15.52
CA GLY A 229 9.91 37.00 -15.47
C GLY A 229 9.08 38.16 -14.93
N VAL A 230 9.22 38.39 -13.62
CA VAL A 230 9.00 39.67 -12.95
C VAL A 230 10.24 39.97 -12.12
#